data_AF-M0HB70-F1
#
_entry.id   AF-M0HB70-F1
#
_cell.length_a   1.000
_cell.length_b   1.000
_cell.length_c   1.000
_cell.angle_alpha   90.00
_cell.angle_beta   90.00
_cell.angle_gamma   90.00
#
_symmetry.space_group_name_H-M   'P 1'
#
loop_
_entity.id
_entity.type
_entity.pdbx_description
1 polymer ?
#
loop_
_entity_poly.entity_id
_entity_poly.type
_entity_poly.pdbx_seq_one_letter_code
_entity_poly.pdbx_strand_id
1 'polypeptide(L)'
;MSLSDETRRRFLHLAGSGTVVGLAGCLGGDGEQAETTTTATETTTEAEEEGDEHEEELPEGVSEEEFVSGPVPEEYRTALSQANERRNPDELFTKEATQFQEATDAVEAGLAQEGQNCGNCAEYIPDKNGDGFGACARVEGYIDPEDWCSLWESIEEAEAEQEEGEDGGGGGEAEYVL
;
A
#
# COMPACT_ATOMS: atom_id res chain seq x y z
N MET A 1 -40.94 -5.50 4.43
CA MET A 1 -41.20 -4.75 5.67
C MET A 1 -40.27 -3.55 5.69
N SER A 2 -40.83 -2.35 5.89
CA SER A 2 -40.08 -1.13 6.20
C SER A 2 -39.93 -1.06 7.72
N LEU A 3 -38.71 -0.80 8.19
CA LEU A 3 -38.42 -0.27 9.52
C LEU A 3 -37.27 0.74 9.37
N SER A 4 -37.60 1.97 9.69
CA SER A 4 -36.73 3.13 9.78
C SER A 4 -35.83 3.08 11.02
N ASP A 5 -34.59 3.54 10.88
CA ASP A 5 -33.81 4.22 11.91
C ASP A 5 -32.87 5.18 11.16
N GLU A 6 -33.27 6.42 10.87
CA GLU A 6 -33.23 7.59 11.76
C GLU A 6 -31.87 7.85 12.42
N THR A 7 -30.83 8.09 11.61
CA THR A 7 -29.74 8.97 12.04
C THR A 7 -29.71 10.23 11.18
N ARG A 8 -30.65 11.14 11.51
CA ARG A 8 -30.66 12.53 11.04
C ARG A 8 -29.47 13.27 11.66
N ARG A 9 -28.33 13.35 10.98
CA ARG A 9 -27.27 14.31 11.35
C ARG A 9 -27.53 15.64 10.66
N ARG A 10 -28.33 16.47 11.33
CA ARG A 10 -28.34 17.93 11.16
C ARG A 10 -27.14 18.48 11.92
N PHE A 11 -26.06 18.87 11.25
CA PHE A 11 -25.12 19.83 11.83
C PHE A 11 -24.70 20.88 10.79
N LEU A 12 -25.25 22.08 11.03
CA LEU A 12 -24.71 23.42 10.79
C LEU A 12 -24.38 23.87 9.35
N HIS A 13 -25.27 24.74 8.88
CA HIS A 13 -24.92 25.87 8.02
C HIS A 13 -23.73 26.66 8.61
N LEU A 14 -22.66 26.85 7.83
CA LEU A 14 -21.82 28.04 7.96
C LEU A 14 -21.56 28.62 6.56
N ALA A 15 -22.17 29.78 6.33
CA ALA A 15 -21.82 30.66 5.22
C ALA A 15 -20.50 31.38 5.58
N GLY A 16 -19.56 31.43 4.65
CA GLY A 16 -18.27 32.09 4.86
C GLY A 16 -17.61 32.50 3.56
N SER A 17 -18.18 33.49 2.87
CA SER A 17 -17.56 34.24 1.79
C SER A 17 -16.44 35.15 2.32
N GLY A 18 -15.23 35.06 1.75
CA GLY A 18 -14.13 36.00 2.03
C GLY A 18 -13.03 35.94 0.98
N THR A 19 -12.88 37.01 0.20
CA THR A 19 -12.05 37.14 -1.00
C THR A 19 -10.77 37.95 -0.75
N VAL A 20 -9.63 37.42 -1.25
CA VAL A 20 -8.41 38.03 -1.85
C VAL A 20 -7.43 39.02 -1.15
N VAL A 21 -6.14 38.78 -1.51
CA VAL A 21 -4.94 39.64 -1.79
C VAL A 21 -4.18 40.36 -0.66
N GLY A 22 -2.84 40.18 -0.68
CA GLY A 22 -1.81 41.20 -0.36
C GLY A 22 -0.51 40.57 0.16
N LEU A 23 0.55 40.31 -0.62
CA LEU A 23 1.61 41.20 -1.16
C LEU A 23 2.49 41.93 -0.11
N ALA A 24 3.81 41.72 -0.26
CA ALA A 24 4.96 42.56 0.12
C ALA A 24 5.58 42.41 1.53
N GLY A 25 6.90 42.12 1.55
CA GLY A 25 7.74 41.98 2.74
C GLY A 25 8.40 43.26 3.25
N CYS A 26 9.20 43.12 4.32
CA CYS A 26 10.32 43.97 4.77
C CYS A 26 10.84 43.38 6.09
N LEU A 27 12.09 42.92 6.21
CA LEU A 27 13.27 43.72 6.58
C LEU A 27 13.18 44.43 7.97
N GLY A 28 13.83 43.83 8.98
CA GLY A 28 14.63 44.51 10.02
C GLY A 28 13.96 45.26 11.18
N GLY A 29 14.40 44.98 12.42
CA GLY A 29 14.32 45.94 13.53
C GLY A 29 14.28 45.34 14.95
N ASP A 30 15.42 45.38 15.65
CA ASP A 30 15.60 45.22 17.11
C ASP A 30 14.83 46.27 17.94
N GLY A 31 14.33 45.91 19.13
CA GLY A 31 13.98 46.89 20.18
C GLY A 31 12.94 46.48 21.24
N GLU A 32 13.42 45.87 22.31
CA GLU A 32 13.14 46.09 23.76
C GLU A 32 11.76 46.52 24.32
N GLN A 33 11.28 45.72 25.29
CA GLN A 33 10.44 45.98 26.49
C GLN A 33 9.13 46.80 26.39
N ALA A 34 8.01 46.15 26.72
CA ALA A 34 7.16 46.54 27.86
C ALA A 34 6.04 45.50 28.08
N GLU A 35 5.93 45.01 29.32
CA GLU A 35 4.79 44.23 29.80
C GLU A 35 3.50 45.04 29.66
N THR A 36 2.49 44.45 29.02
CA THR A 36 1.08 44.80 29.26
C THR A 36 0.25 43.55 29.01
N THR A 37 -0.37 43.08 30.08
CA THR A 37 -1.41 42.05 30.15
C THR A 37 -2.28 42.01 28.89
N THR A 38 -2.24 40.88 28.19
CA THR A 38 -3.32 40.45 27.29
C THR A 38 -3.38 38.93 27.39
N THR A 39 -4.55 38.47 27.82
CA THR A 39 -5.04 37.10 27.64
C THR A 39 -4.77 36.67 26.20
N ALA A 40 -3.72 35.88 26.01
CA ALA A 40 -3.49 35.13 24.79
C ALA A 40 -3.84 33.69 25.10
N THR A 41 -5.04 33.31 24.69
CA THR A 41 -5.37 31.97 24.25
C THR A 41 -4.16 31.40 23.51
N GLU A 42 -3.45 30.46 24.12
CA GLU A 42 -2.63 29.52 23.36
C GLU A 42 -3.64 28.69 22.57
N THR A 43 -3.98 29.19 21.39
CA THR A 43 -4.41 28.36 20.28
C THR A 43 -3.18 27.49 19.98
N THR A 44 -3.13 26.34 20.65
CA THR A 44 -2.58 25.14 20.02
C THR A 44 -3.27 25.09 18.67
N THR A 45 -2.53 25.44 17.63
CA THR A 45 -2.84 25.04 16.27
C THR A 45 -2.70 23.52 16.28
N GLU A 46 -3.75 22.85 16.71
CA GLU A 46 -4.18 21.59 16.11
C GLU A 46 -4.48 21.94 14.66
N ALA A 47 -3.41 22.00 13.85
CA ALA A 47 -3.53 21.54 12.49
C ALA A 47 -3.72 20.03 12.64
N GLU A 48 -4.96 19.62 12.87
CA GLU A 48 -5.41 18.32 12.39
C GLU A 48 -5.34 18.47 10.87
N GLU A 49 -4.15 18.24 10.32
CA GLU A 49 -4.05 17.66 8.99
C GLU A 49 -4.91 16.42 9.10
N GLU A 50 -6.15 16.49 8.62
CA GLU A 50 -6.92 15.31 8.28
C GLU A 50 -6.27 14.71 7.01
N GLY A 51 -5.00 14.32 7.17
CA GLY A 51 -4.47 13.19 6.46
C GLY A 51 -5.16 12.02 7.11
N ASP A 52 -5.96 11.32 6.32
CA ASP A 52 -6.27 9.92 6.57
C ASP A 52 -4.92 9.18 6.43
N GLU A 53 -4.03 9.38 7.40
CA GLU A 53 -2.79 8.65 7.51
C GLU A 53 -3.21 7.27 8.01
N HIS A 54 -3.50 6.38 7.07
CA HIS A 54 -3.51 4.95 7.31
C HIS A 54 -2.11 4.59 7.84
N GLU A 55 -1.90 4.73 9.15
CA GLU A 55 -0.76 4.17 9.85
C GLU A 55 -0.91 2.64 9.76
N GLU A 56 -0.37 2.04 8.69
CA GLU A 56 -0.23 0.59 8.58
C GLU A 56 0.46 0.07 9.85
N GLU A 57 -0.17 -0.87 10.57
CA GLU A 57 0.39 -1.41 11.82
C GLU A 57 1.68 -2.18 11.52
N LEU A 58 2.83 -1.52 11.62
CA LEU A 58 4.12 -2.14 11.31
C LEU A 58 4.44 -3.34 12.24
N PRO A 59 5.15 -4.37 11.76
CA PRO A 59 5.65 -5.45 12.60
C PRO A 59 6.54 -4.96 13.74
N GLU A 60 6.50 -5.64 14.90
CA GLU A 60 7.28 -5.24 16.08
C GLU A 60 8.78 -5.12 15.79
N GLY A 61 9.33 -3.92 15.97
CA GLY A 61 10.76 -3.66 15.82
C GLY A 61 11.24 -3.43 14.39
N VAL A 62 10.31 -3.39 13.42
CA VAL A 62 10.59 -3.04 12.02
C VAL A 62 10.32 -1.55 11.82
N SER A 63 11.26 -0.84 11.21
CA SER A 63 11.05 0.55 10.78
C SER A 63 10.32 0.61 9.45
N GLU A 64 9.61 1.69 9.18
CA GLU A 64 8.92 1.93 7.90
C GLU A 64 9.80 1.69 6.66
N GLU A 65 11.04 2.21 6.63
CA GLU A 65 11.97 1.98 5.51
C GLU A 65 12.28 0.47 5.28
N GLU A 66 12.41 -0.28 6.38
CA GLU A 66 12.64 -1.72 6.36
C GLU A 66 11.37 -2.49 5.96
N PHE A 67 10.20 -2.01 6.38
CA PHE A 67 8.92 -2.54 5.95
C PHE A 67 8.73 -2.40 4.43
N VAL A 68 9.04 -1.22 3.89
CA VAL A 68 8.87 -0.88 2.47
C VAL A 68 9.85 -1.62 1.56
N SER A 69 11.14 -1.62 1.91
CA SER A 69 12.21 -2.08 1.01
C SER A 69 13.26 -2.98 1.66
N GLY A 70 13.16 -3.19 2.98
CA GLY A 70 14.11 -3.96 3.73
C GLY A 70 14.01 -5.48 3.49
N PRO A 71 14.96 -6.24 4.03
CA PRO A 71 14.90 -7.68 3.97
C PRO A 71 13.72 -8.21 4.78
N VAL A 72 12.90 -9.04 4.15
CA VAL A 72 11.90 -9.85 4.86
C VAL A 72 12.57 -10.89 5.77
N PRO A 73 11.87 -11.39 6.80
CA PRO A 73 12.35 -12.47 7.66
C PRO A 73 12.81 -13.71 6.87
N GLU A 74 13.73 -14.49 7.44
CA GLU A 74 14.42 -15.59 6.74
C GLU A 74 13.47 -16.62 6.11
N GLU A 75 12.34 -16.89 6.77
CA GLU A 75 11.30 -17.82 6.30
C GLU A 75 10.62 -17.43 4.99
N TYR A 76 10.72 -16.17 4.59
CA TYR A 76 10.17 -15.65 3.34
C TYR A 76 11.22 -15.56 2.22
N ARG A 77 12.51 -15.43 2.54
CA ARG A 77 13.56 -15.06 1.57
C ARG A 77 13.62 -15.94 0.32
N THR A 78 13.31 -17.23 0.46
CA THR A 78 13.24 -18.19 -0.66
C THR A 78 11.97 -19.03 -0.61
N ALA A 79 10.91 -18.48 0.00
CA ALA A 79 9.61 -19.12 0.09
C ALA A 79 8.94 -19.25 -1.29
N LEU A 80 8.03 -20.21 -1.38
CA LEU A 80 7.09 -20.32 -2.50
C LEU A 80 5.87 -19.44 -2.26
N SER A 81 5.41 -18.81 -3.34
CA SER A 81 4.13 -18.11 -3.42
C SER A 81 2.96 -19.09 -3.50
N GLN A 82 1.74 -18.55 -3.52
CA GLN A 82 0.51 -19.32 -3.67
C GLN A 82 0.48 -20.14 -4.97
N ALA A 83 1.09 -19.64 -6.04
CA ALA A 83 1.21 -20.34 -7.32
C ALA A 83 2.56 -21.05 -7.54
N ASN A 84 3.28 -21.40 -6.46
CA ASN A 84 4.56 -22.12 -6.48
C ASN A 84 5.76 -21.36 -7.11
N GLU A 85 5.66 -20.06 -7.33
CA GLU A 85 6.81 -19.25 -7.71
C GLU A 85 7.73 -19.02 -6.51
N ARG A 86 9.04 -19.18 -6.71
CA ARG A 86 10.01 -19.01 -5.62
C ARG A 86 10.53 -17.58 -5.56
N ARG A 87 10.45 -16.95 -4.39
CA ARG A 87 11.11 -15.65 -4.15
C ARG A 87 12.61 -15.74 -4.40
N ASN A 88 13.13 -14.79 -5.16
CA ASN A 88 14.55 -14.57 -5.34
C ASN A 88 14.90 -13.13 -4.93
N PRO A 89 15.64 -12.92 -3.82
CA PRO A 89 15.94 -11.58 -3.31
C PRO A 89 16.81 -10.74 -4.25
N ASP A 90 17.47 -11.35 -5.23
CA ASP A 90 18.31 -10.65 -6.20
C ASP A 90 17.52 -10.17 -7.45
N GLU A 91 16.24 -10.54 -7.58
CA GLU A 91 15.41 -10.29 -8.77
C GLU A 91 14.06 -9.63 -8.42
N LEU A 92 14.02 -8.87 -7.31
CA LEU A 92 12.80 -8.20 -6.85
C LEU A 92 12.62 -6.83 -7.53
N PHE A 93 11.37 -6.49 -7.80
CA PHE A 93 10.94 -5.14 -8.16
C PHE A 93 10.69 -4.30 -6.89
N THR A 94 10.94 -3.00 -7.00
CA THR A 94 10.58 -2.05 -5.94
C THR A 94 9.07 -1.79 -5.93
N LYS A 95 8.53 -1.41 -4.79
CA LYS A 95 7.11 -1.08 -4.62
C LYS A 95 6.66 0.02 -5.61
N GLU A 96 7.50 1.02 -5.85
CA GLU A 96 7.18 2.10 -6.81
C GLU A 96 7.15 1.60 -8.25
N ALA A 97 8.05 0.69 -8.63
CA ALA A 97 8.12 0.14 -9.98
C ALA A 97 6.86 -0.67 -10.33
N THR A 98 6.16 -1.20 -9.32
CA THR A 98 4.94 -2.00 -9.48
C THR A 98 3.67 -1.23 -9.13
N GLN A 99 3.74 0.08 -8.88
CA GLN A 99 2.58 0.88 -8.44
C GLN A 99 1.88 0.23 -7.23
N PHE A 100 2.67 -0.18 -6.24
CA PHE A 100 2.17 -0.80 -5.02
C PHE A 100 1.38 0.23 -4.20
N GLN A 101 0.18 -0.14 -3.76
CA GLN A 101 -0.75 0.70 -3.01
C GLN A 101 -1.91 -0.16 -2.46
N GLU A 102 -2.75 0.40 -1.59
CA GLU A 102 -3.96 -0.28 -1.13
C GLU A 102 -4.84 -0.71 -2.31
N ALA A 103 -5.46 -1.90 -2.22
CA ALA A 103 -6.31 -2.40 -3.29
C ALA A 103 -7.53 -1.48 -3.56
N THR A 104 -8.08 -0.88 -2.51
CA THR A 104 -9.16 0.11 -2.59
C THR A 104 -8.78 1.30 -3.44
N ASP A 105 -7.62 1.90 -3.17
CA ASP A 105 -7.07 3.02 -3.94
C ASP A 105 -6.79 2.64 -5.40
N ALA A 106 -6.30 1.41 -5.63
CA ALA A 106 -6.10 0.90 -6.98
C ALA A 106 -7.41 0.76 -7.76
N VAL A 107 -8.50 0.34 -7.11
CA VAL A 107 -9.83 0.29 -7.73
C VAL A 107 -10.35 1.70 -8.03
N GLU A 108 -10.22 2.64 -7.09
CA GLU A 108 -10.66 4.03 -7.29
C GLU A 108 -9.89 4.72 -8.41
N ALA A 109 -8.59 4.44 -8.53
CA ALA A 109 -7.73 4.90 -9.62
C ALA A 109 -8.00 4.20 -10.97
N GLY A 110 -8.80 3.12 -10.98
CA GLY A 110 -9.10 2.31 -12.17
C GLY A 110 -7.93 1.44 -12.63
N LEU A 111 -6.99 1.13 -11.73
CA LEU A 111 -5.83 0.28 -11.95
C LEU A 111 -6.12 -1.20 -11.64
N ALA A 112 -7.01 -1.45 -10.66
CA ALA A 112 -7.43 -2.78 -10.24
C ALA A 112 -8.94 -3.00 -10.42
N GLN A 113 -9.37 -4.25 -10.37
CA GLN A 113 -10.80 -4.63 -10.28
C GLN A 113 -11.19 -4.89 -8.83
N GLU A 114 -12.47 -4.71 -8.49
CA GLU A 114 -13.00 -5.02 -7.16
C GLU A 114 -12.65 -6.45 -6.75
N GLY A 115 -12.06 -6.60 -5.56
CA GLY A 115 -11.65 -7.88 -5.01
C GLY A 115 -10.28 -8.37 -5.47
N GLN A 116 -9.52 -7.64 -6.29
CA GLN A 116 -8.12 -7.97 -6.57
C GLN A 116 -7.21 -7.42 -5.48
N ASN A 117 -6.45 -8.28 -4.80
CA ASN A 117 -5.46 -7.89 -3.80
C ASN A 117 -4.33 -8.93 -3.70
N CYS A 118 -3.31 -8.63 -2.90
CA CYS A 118 -2.18 -9.50 -2.68
C CYS A 118 -2.62 -10.85 -2.08
N GLY A 119 -3.57 -10.86 -1.15
CA GLY A 119 -4.07 -12.07 -0.51
C GLY A 119 -4.62 -13.12 -1.48
N ASN A 120 -5.10 -12.72 -2.66
CA ASN A 120 -5.53 -13.63 -3.73
C ASN A 120 -4.68 -13.58 -5.02
N CYS A 121 -3.52 -12.93 -4.95
CA CYS A 121 -2.53 -12.89 -6.01
C CYS A 121 -1.70 -14.19 -6.05
N ALA A 122 -1.38 -14.66 -7.26
CA ALA A 122 -0.50 -15.80 -7.50
C ALA A 122 0.88 -15.65 -6.84
N GLU A 123 1.42 -14.43 -6.84
CA GLU A 123 2.79 -14.12 -6.40
C GLU A 123 2.92 -13.91 -4.89
N TYR A 124 1.81 -13.82 -4.17
CA TYR A 124 1.83 -13.59 -2.74
C TYR A 124 2.36 -14.80 -1.98
N ILE A 125 3.12 -14.54 -0.93
CA ILE A 125 3.63 -15.52 0.02
C ILE A 125 2.90 -15.22 1.33
N PRO A 126 1.94 -16.06 1.75
CA PRO A 126 1.18 -15.83 2.97
C PRO A 126 2.05 -15.71 4.22
N ASP A 127 1.55 -14.99 5.22
CA ASP A 127 2.17 -14.88 6.55
C ASP A 127 2.54 -16.26 7.12
N LYS A 128 3.80 -16.36 7.56
CA LYS A 128 4.44 -17.55 8.13
C LYS A 128 4.89 -17.36 9.58
N ASN A 129 5.15 -16.13 10.01
CA ASN A 129 5.65 -15.81 11.35
C ASN A 129 4.57 -15.28 12.29
N GLY A 130 3.36 -15.00 11.79
CA GLY A 130 2.22 -14.52 12.56
C GLY A 130 2.28 -13.03 12.86
N ASP A 131 3.00 -12.24 12.06
CA ASP A 131 3.07 -10.77 12.23
C ASP A 131 1.97 -10.03 11.45
N GLY A 132 1.11 -10.75 10.72
CA GLY A 132 0.03 -10.19 9.92
C GLY A 132 0.43 -9.89 8.47
N PHE A 133 1.72 -9.90 8.15
CA PHE A 133 2.24 -9.54 6.84
C PHE A 133 2.83 -10.75 6.13
N GLY A 134 2.68 -10.76 4.82
CA GLY A 134 3.34 -11.71 3.95
C GLY A 134 4.56 -11.12 3.25
N ALA A 135 4.96 -11.81 2.19
CA ALA A 135 5.94 -11.35 1.22
C ALA A 135 5.40 -11.58 -0.20
N CYS A 136 6.16 -11.22 -1.23
CA CYS A 136 5.82 -11.49 -2.63
C CYS A 136 6.98 -12.19 -3.34
N ALA A 137 6.77 -13.11 -4.27
CA ALA A 137 7.91 -13.71 -4.98
C ALA A 137 8.66 -12.70 -5.87
N ARG A 138 8.00 -11.60 -6.25
CA ARG A 138 8.49 -10.60 -7.22
C ARG A 138 8.70 -9.19 -6.66
N VAL A 139 8.09 -8.81 -5.53
CA VAL A 139 8.17 -7.45 -4.96
C VAL A 139 8.93 -7.46 -3.64
N GLU A 140 9.78 -6.46 -3.43
CA GLU A 140 10.56 -6.29 -2.19
C GLU A 140 9.71 -5.86 -0.98
N GLY A 141 10.32 -5.94 0.20
CA GLY A 141 9.66 -5.58 1.46
C GLY A 141 8.55 -6.54 1.89
N TYR A 142 7.85 -6.10 2.93
CA TYR A 142 6.67 -6.74 3.51
C TYR A 142 5.43 -6.37 2.69
N ILE A 143 4.46 -7.28 2.66
CA ILE A 143 3.27 -7.17 1.83
C ILE A 143 2.04 -7.40 2.69
N ASP A 144 1.15 -6.41 2.78
CA ASP A 144 -0.17 -6.61 3.36
C ASP A 144 -1.04 -7.44 2.39
N PRO A 145 -1.77 -8.46 2.86
CA PRO A 145 -2.71 -9.19 2.00
C PRO A 145 -3.82 -8.31 1.39
N GLU A 146 -4.12 -7.14 1.95
CA GLU A 146 -5.14 -6.21 1.46
C GLU A 146 -4.61 -5.22 0.39
N ASP A 147 -3.30 -5.17 0.17
CA ASP A 147 -2.66 -4.33 -0.86
C ASP A 147 -2.83 -4.86 -2.28
N TRP A 148 -2.36 -4.08 -3.25
CA TRP A 148 -2.32 -4.45 -4.66
C TRP A 148 -1.07 -3.87 -5.36
N CYS A 149 -0.64 -4.51 -6.45
CA CYS A 149 0.32 -3.93 -7.38
C CYS A 149 0.02 -4.34 -8.82
N SER A 150 0.61 -3.66 -9.80
CA SER A 150 0.38 -3.89 -11.23
C SER A 150 0.89 -5.22 -11.77
N LEU A 151 1.57 -6.03 -10.94
CA LEU A 151 1.94 -7.41 -11.25
C LEU A 151 0.88 -8.43 -10.81
N TRP A 152 -0.26 -7.97 -10.29
CA TRP A 152 -1.32 -8.87 -9.85
C TRP A 152 -1.76 -9.82 -10.97
N GLU A 153 -1.83 -11.10 -10.62
CA GLU A 153 -2.33 -12.19 -11.45
C GLU A 153 -3.14 -13.13 -10.54
N SER A 154 -4.21 -13.71 -11.06
CA SER A 154 -4.97 -14.71 -10.30
C SER A 154 -4.20 -16.02 -10.19
N ILE A 155 -4.37 -16.74 -9.08
CA ILE A 155 -3.76 -18.07 -8.89
C ILE A 155 -4.15 -19.03 -10.02
N GLU A 156 -5.41 -19.02 -10.45
CA GLU A 156 -5.92 -19.90 -11.50
C GLU A 156 -5.25 -19.63 -12.87
N GLU A 157 -4.97 -18.37 -13.19
CA GLU A 157 -4.27 -17.98 -14.43
C GLU A 157 -2.82 -18.47 -14.40
N ALA A 158 -2.09 -18.17 -13.31
CA ALA A 158 -0.70 -18.57 -13.13
C ALA A 158 -0.50 -20.09 -13.13
N GLU A 159 -1.43 -20.84 -12.55
CA GLU A 159 -1.39 -22.32 -12.56
C GLU A 159 -1.61 -22.88 -13.97
N ALA A 160 -2.55 -22.30 -14.74
CA ALA A 160 -2.81 -22.72 -16.11
C ALA A 160 -1.57 -22.49 -17.03
N GLU A 161 -0.86 -21.38 -16.87
CA GLU A 161 0.36 -21.10 -17.65
C GLU A 161 1.49 -22.09 -17.37
N GLN A 162 1.60 -22.57 -16.13
CA GLN A 162 2.61 -23.57 -15.74
C GLN A 162 2.33 -24.94 -16.38
N GLU A 163 1.06 -25.35 -16.43
CA GLU A 163 0.65 -26.59 -17.10
C GLU A 163 0.94 -26.54 -18.61
N GLU A 164 0.72 -25.41 -19.26
CA GLU A 164 1.03 -25.21 -20.68
C GLU A 164 2.55 -25.21 -20.97
N GLY A 165 3.37 -24.76 -20.01
CA GLY A 165 4.82 -24.77 -20.10
C GLY A 165 5.45 -26.16 -20.04
N GLU A 166 4.79 -27.12 -19.37
CA GLU A 166 5.30 -28.48 -19.19
C GLU A 166 5.02 -29.42 -20.39
N ASP A 167 3.93 -29.19 -21.15
CA ASP A 167 3.57 -30.04 -22.30
C ASP A 167 4.31 -29.64 -23.61
N GLY A 168 4.91 -28.43 -23.65
CA GLY A 168 5.69 -27.93 -24.80
C GLY A 168 7.09 -28.55 -25.01
N GLY A 169 7.56 -29.40 -24.07
CA GLY A 169 8.91 -29.98 -24.05
C GLY A 169 9.09 -31.35 -24.72
N GLY A 170 8.08 -31.88 -25.42
CA GLY A 170 8.06 -33.25 -25.98
C GLY A 170 8.34 -33.37 -27.49
N GLY A 171 9.22 -32.55 -28.08
CA GLY A 171 9.53 -32.60 -29.52
C GLY A 171 10.93 -33.11 -29.82
N GLY A 172 11.19 -34.42 -29.74
CA GLY A 172 12.57 -34.91 -29.86
C GLY A 172 12.85 -36.39 -30.05
N GLU A 173 11.96 -37.19 -30.62
CA GLU A 173 12.34 -38.49 -31.17
C GLU A 173 11.85 -38.65 -32.61
N ALA A 174 12.63 -38.09 -33.54
CA ALA A 174 12.61 -38.56 -34.91
C ALA A 174 13.25 -39.96 -34.92
N GLU A 175 12.41 -40.99 -34.80
CA GLU A 175 12.75 -42.37 -35.11
C GLU A 175 13.37 -42.43 -36.51
N TYR A 176 14.69 -42.58 -36.57
CA TYR A 176 15.42 -42.86 -37.80
C TYR A 176 15.17 -44.32 -38.15
N VAL A 177 14.10 -44.58 -38.92
CA VAL A 177 13.83 -45.90 -39.48
C VAL A 177 14.94 -46.24 -40.48
N LEU A 178 15.73 -47.26 -40.15
CA LEU A 178 16.70 -47.91 -41.04
C LEU A 178 16.01 -48.91 -41.99
#